data_AF-A0A9E0L8U0-F1
#
_entry.id   AF-A0A9E0L8U0-F1
#
_cell.length_a   1.000
_cell.length_b   1.000
_cell.length_c   1.000
_cell.angle_alpha   90.00
_cell.angle_beta   90.00
_cell.angle_gamma   90.00
#
_symmetry.space_group_name_H-M   'P 1'
#
loop_
_entity.id
_entity.type
_entity.pdbx_description
1 polymer ?
#
loop_
_entity_poly.entity_id
_entity_poly.type
_entity_poly.pdbx_seq_one_letter_code
_entity_poly.pdbx_strand_id
1 'polypeptide(L)' 'MYYVYILKSLKDDSRYIGITKDLKNRIAEHNNLETKSNKSKAPFKLIWYCAFLDKYKAYDFEKYLKSSSGHAFTKKHIT' A
#
# COMPACT_ATOMS: atom_id res chain seq x y z
N MET A 1 0.21 16.50 -2.85
CA MET A 1 0.79 15.51 -1.93
C MET A 1 0.72 14.14 -2.58
N TYR A 2 1.75 13.33 -2.42
CA TYR A 2 1.82 11.94 -2.91
C TYR A 2 1.96 11.02 -1.71
N TYR A 3 1.12 10.00 -1.63
CA TYR A 3 1.08 9.06 -0.52
C TYR A 3 1.62 7.72 -0.99
N VAL A 4 2.69 7.26 -0.36
CA VAL A 4 3.13 5.86 -0.46
C VAL A 4 2.42 5.10 0.66
N TYR A 5 1.79 3.99 0.34
CA TYR A 5 0.94 3.28 1.28
C TYR A 5 1.17 1.77 1.24
N ILE A 6 0.87 1.14 2.36
CA ILE A 6 0.88 -0.31 2.52
C ILE A 6 -0.50 -0.75 3.02
N LEU A 7 -1.18 -1.55 2.20
CA LEU A 7 -2.41 -2.24 2.59
C LEU A 7 -2.08 -3.69 2.95
N LYS A 8 -2.81 -4.22 3.92
CA LYS A 8 -2.76 -5.64 4.30
C LYS A 8 -4.14 -6.26 4.11
N SER A 9 -4.19 -7.38 3.40
CA SER A 9 -5.38 -8.22 3.33
C SER A 9 -5.63 -8.84 4.71
N LEU A 10 -6.87 -8.77 5.19
CA LEU A 10 -7.27 -9.45 6.43
C LEU A 10 -7.58 -10.94 6.22
N LYS A 11 -7.58 -11.43 4.98
CA LYS A 11 -7.83 -12.85 4.66
C LYS A 11 -6.56 -13.69 4.63
N ASP A 12 -5.54 -13.17 3.95
CA ASP A 12 -4.35 -13.95 3.55
C ASP A 12 -3.05 -13.27 4.01
N ASP A 13 -3.15 -12.21 4.81
CA ASP A 13 -2.00 -11.40 5.27
C ASP A 13 -1.15 -10.76 4.16
N SER A 14 -1.54 -10.95 2.89
CA SER A 14 -0.85 -10.40 1.73
C SER A 14 -0.82 -8.88 1.76
N ARG A 15 0.30 -8.32 1.29
CA ARG A 15 0.57 -6.88 1.34
C ARG A 15 0.52 -6.27 -0.04
N TYR A 16 -0.02 -5.07 -0.12
CA TYR A 16 -0.03 -4.25 -1.33
C TYR A 16 0.69 -2.95 -1.04
N ILE A 17 1.68 -2.62 -1.87
CA ILE A 17 2.46 -1.38 -1.76
C ILE A 17 2.22 -0.58 -3.04
N GLY A 18 1.87 0.69 -2.88
CA GLY A 18 1.66 1.57 -4.02
C GLY A 18 1.71 3.04 -3.66
N ILE A 19 1.54 3.88 -4.69
CA ILE A 19 1.47 5.33 -4.55
C ILE A 19 0.12 5.86 -5.02
N THR A 20 -0.40 6.89 -4.37
CA THR A 20 -1.62 7.58 -4.78
C THR A 20 -1.57 9.05 -4.39
N LYS A 21 -2.34 9.89 -5.07
CA LYS A 21 -2.61 11.26 -4.59
C LYS A 21 -3.77 11.31 -3.61
N ASP A 22 -4.67 10.33 -3.68
CA ASP A 22 -5.85 10.24 -2.82
C ASP A 22 -5.90 8.87 -2.14
N LEU A 23 -5.50 8.84 -0.87
CA LEU A 23 -5.39 7.60 -0.10
C LEU A 23 -6.77 7.05 0.28
N LYS A 24 -7.72 7.93 0.60
CA LYS A 24 -9.07 7.54 1.03
C LYS A 24 -9.82 6.88 -0.12
N ASN A 25 -9.83 7.51 -1.29
CA ASN A 25 -10.47 6.94 -2.48
C ASN A 25 -9.83 5.61 -2.84
N ARG A 26 -8.49 5.52 -2.80
CA ARG A 26 -7.77 4.30 -3.15
C ARG A 26 -8.10 3.11 -2.25
N ILE A 27 -8.22 3.34 -0.93
CA ILE A 27 -8.63 2.28 0.02
C ILE A 27 -10.08 1.87 -0.24
N ALA A 28 -10.96 2.84 -0.50
CA ALA A 28 -12.35 2.56 -0.86
C ALA A 28 -12.41 1.72 -2.13
N GLU A 29 -11.68 2.07 -3.19
CA GLU A 29 -11.59 1.29 -4.44
C GLU A 29 -11.06 -0.13 -4.22
N HIS A 30 -10.05 -0.32 -3.36
CA HIS A 30 -9.52 -1.64 -3.04
C HIS A 30 -10.50 -2.52 -2.25
N ASN A 31 -11.34 -1.89 -1.43
CA ASN A 31 -12.39 -2.58 -0.67
C ASN A 31 -13.73 -2.67 -1.43
N ASN A 32 -13.91 -1.86 -2.47
CA ASN A 32 -15.07 -1.94 -3.33
C ASN A 32 -14.90 -3.19 -4.18
N LEU A 33 -15.73 -4.19 -3.90
CA LEU A 33 -15.66 -5.55 -4.43
C LEU A 33 -15.92 -5.62 -5.95
N GLU A 34 -15.80 -4.53 -6.71
CA GLU A 34 -16.24 -4.46 -8.11
C GLU A 34 -15.33 -5.24 -9.06
N THR A 35 -14.04 -5.42 -8.73
CA THR A 35 -13.11 -6.20 -9.55
C THR A 35 -12.94 -7.63 -8.99
N LYS A 36 -13.03 -8.64 -9.87
CA LYS A 36 -12.94 -10.08 -9.53
C LYS A 36 -11.70 -10.43 -8.68
N SER A 37 -10.56 -9.75 -8.90
CA SER A 37 -9.33 -9.94 -8.14
C SER A 37 -9.37 -9.36 -6.72
N ASN A 38 -10.03 -8.22 -6.50
CA ASN A 38 -10.18 -7.63 -5.16
C ASN A 38 -11.15 -8.45 -4.29
N LYS A 39 -12.16 -9.11 -4.86
CA LYS A 39 -13.09 -9.98 -4.10
C LYS A 39 -12.41 -11.12 -3.35
N SER A 40 -11.34 -11.68 -3.91
CA SER A 40 -10.64 -12.83 -3.31
C SER A 40 -9.85 -12.42 -2.07
N LYS A 41 -9.26 -11.21 -2.06
CA LYS A 41 -8.30 -10.75 -1.02
C LYS A 41 -8.82 -9.61 -0.14
N ALA A 42 -9.93 -8.97 -0.49
CA ALA A 42 -10.62 -8.05 0.41
C ALA A 42 -11.21 -8.81 1.62
N PRO A 43 -11.33 -8.16 2.79
CA PRO A 43 -11.08 -6.74 3.04
C PRO A 43 -9.59 -6.39 3.22
N PHE A 44 -9.19 -5.21 2.74
CA PHE A 44 -7.88 -4.60 2.94
C PHE A 44 -7.93 -3.54 4.04
N LYS A 45 -6.93 -3.58 4.93
CA LYS A 45 -6.70 -2.57 5.96
C LYS A 45 -5.44 -1.78 5.63
N LEU A 46 -5.52 -0.46 5.75
CA LEU A 46 -4.34 0.40 5.72
C LEU A 46 -3.53 0.17 7.00
N ILE A 47 -2.28 -0.30 6.85
CA ILE A 47 -1.38 -0.53 8.00
C ILE A 47 -0.34 0.57 8.12
N TRP A 48 0.01 1.23 7.02
CA TRP A 48 1.01 2.29 7.02
C TRP A 48 0.88 3.18 5.79
N TYR A 49 1.23 4.46 5.94
CA TYR A 49 1.41 5.39 4.83
C TYR A 49 2.43 6.48 5.16
N CYS A 50 3.02 7.08 4.13
CA CYS A 50 3.87 8.26 4.24
C CYS A 50 3.53 9.26 3.13
N ALA A 51 3.60 10.54 3.46
CA ALA A 51 3.27 11.64 2.57
C ALA A 51 4.54 12.35 2.08
N PHE A 52 4.60 12.57 0.77
CA PHE A 52 5.67 13.28 0.09
C PHE A 52 5.09 14.48 -0.66
N LEU A 53 5.83 15.59 -0.67
CA LEU A 53 5.52 16.74 -1.50
C LEU A 53 5.89 16.47 -2.97
N ASP A 54 7.01 15.79 -3.18
CA ASP A 54 7.57 15.49 -4.50
C ASP A 54 7.17 14.09 -5.00
N LYS A 55 6.79 14.00 -6.28
CA LYS A 55 6.35 12.75 -6.91
C LYS A 55 7.49 11.74 -7.07
N TYR A 56 8.67 12.21 -7.44
CA TYR A 56 9.82 11.35 -7.72
C TYR A 56 10.33 10.72 -6.44
N LYS A 57 10.44 11.50 -5.35
CA LYS A 57 10.76 10.98 -4.02
C LYS A 57 9.78 9.91 -3.55
N ALA A 58 8.47 10.10 -3.79
CA ALA A 58 7.47 9.09 -3.48
C ALA A 58 7.68 7.80 -4.30
N TYR A 59 8.04 7.94 -5.57
CA TYR A 59 8.29 6.81 -6.47
C TYR A 59 9.56 6.03 -6.10
N ASP A 60 10.66 6.73 -5.81
CA ASP A 60 11.90 6.10 -5.33
C ASP A 60 11.69 5.38 -4.01
N PHE A 61 10.91 5.96 -3.10
CA PHE A 61 10.58 5.32 -1.84
C PHE A 61 9.68 4.08 -2.01
N GLU A 62 8.71 4.12 -2.93
CA GLU A 62 7.89 2.95 -3.26
C GLU A 62 8.74 1.83 -3.88
N LYS A 63 9.64 2.18 -4.80
CA LYS A 63 10.59 1.23 -5.39
C LYS A 63 11.51 0.62 -4.32
N TYR A 64 11.97 1.42 -3.37
CA TYR A 64 12.71 0.94 -2.22
C TYR A 64 11.89 -0.04 -1.38
N LEU A 65 10.63 0.29 -1.05
CA LEU A 65 9.76 -0.61 -0.27
C LEU A 65 9.50 -1.96 -0.95
N LYS A 66 9.50 -1.99 -2.29
CA LYS A 66 9.38 -3.22 -3.10
C LYS A 66 10.69 -4.00 -3.25
N SER A 67 11.82 -3.46 -2.80
CA SER A 67 13.10 -4.16 -2.80
C SER A 67 13.22 -5.12 -1.62
N SER A 68 14.15 -6.07 -1.68
CA SER A 68 14.42 -7.02 -0.58
C SER A 68 14.73 -6.31 0.75
N SER A 69 15.46 -5.20 0.71
CA SER A 69 15.75 -4.37 1.89
C SER A 69 14.49 -3.66 2.41
N GLY A 70 13.63 -3.18 1.52
CA GLY A 70 12.34 -2.58 1.88
C GLY A 70 11.36 -3.59 2.49
N HIS A 71 11.39 -4.84 2.02
CA HIS A 71 10.65 -5.95 2.64
C HIS A 71 11.14 -6.21 4.07
N ALA A 72 12.47 -6.24 4.30
CA ALA A 72 13.04 -6.39 5.63
C ALA A 72 12.65 -5.23 6.56
N PHE A 73 12.70 -3.98 6.06
CA PHE A 73 12.25 -2.80 6.78
C PHE A 73 10.77 -2.92 7.20
N THR A 74 9.89 -3.23 6.25
CA THR A 74 8.45 -3.37 6.51
C THR A 74 8.17 -4.49 7.51
N LYS A 75 8.89 -5.62 7.42
CA LYS A 75 8.76 -6.73 8.36
C LYS A 75 9.26 -6.40 9.78
N LYS A 76 10.24 -5.50 9.92
CA LYS A 76 10.79 -5.13 11.23
C LYS A 76 10.02 -4.01 11.92
N HIS A 77 9.46 -3.07 11.15
CA HIS A 77 8.92 -1.81 11.70
C HIS A 77 7.40 -1.66 11.55
N ILE A 78 6.75 -2.40 10.66
CA ILE A 78 5.34 -2.16 10.29
C ILE A 78 4.45 -3.39 10.53
N THR A 79 5.01 -4.60 10.48
CA THR A 79 4.27 -5.86 10.69
C THR A 79 4.76 -6.56 11.93
#